data_AF-A0A931R7Q1-F1
#
_entry.id   AF-A0A931R7Q1-F1
#
_cell.length_a   1.000
_cell.length_b   1.000
_cell.length_c   1.000
_cell.angle_alpha   90.00
_cell.angle_beta   90.00
_cell.angle_gamma   90.00
#
_symmetry.space_group_name_H-M   'P 1'
#
loop_
_entity.id
_entity.type
_entity.pdbx_description
1 polymer ?
#
loop_
_entity_poly.entity_id
_entity_poly.type
_entity_poly.pdbx_seq_one_letter_code
_entity_poly.pdbx_strand_id
1 'polypeptide(L)'
;IALLHAMGTVSQPIMGHLSDRFGRMAVLFPSFVTLGLLFALLAVAAPGIPLGLVVGAIGLFFYTLLNITVAATMDVAGSELQATTYGLSSLLMQITTSPTPMAAGWLIGIYGIHSSFLVAAAVTIVGALLLLPLKLFRGSKG
;
A
#
# COMPACT_ATOMS: atom_id res chain seq x y z
N ILE A 1 -9.57 8.96 11.18
CA ILE A 1 -9.81 8.54 9.78
C ILE A 1 -9.81 9.71 8.79
N ALA A 2 -10.41 10.86 9.11
CA ALA A 2 -10.38 12.05 8.24
C ALA A 2 -8.95 12.52 7.87
N LEU A 3 -8.03 12.56 8.84
CA LEU A 3 -6.64 12.95 8.59
C LEU A 3 -5.95 12.05 7.57
N LEU A 4 -6.11 10.74 7.70
CA LEU A 4 -5.53 9.75 6.78
C LEU A 4 -6.05 9.95 5.35
N HIS A 5 -7.35 10.18 5.19
CA HIS A 5 -7.94 10.42 3.86
C HIS A 5 -7.48 11.76 3.28
N ALA A 6 -7.48 12.83 4.08
CA ALA A 6 -7.02 14.15 3.63
C ALA A 6 -5.57 14.13 3.15
N MET A 7 -4.68 13.51 3.92
CA MET A 7 -3.26 13.37 3.53
C MET A 7 -3.10 12.49 2.27
N GLY A 8 -3.93 11.45 2.14
CA GLY A 8 -3.95 10.60 0.94
C GLY A 8 -4.35 11.36 -0.32
N THR A 9 -5.44 12.12 -0.28
CA THR A 9 -5.91 12.91 -1.43
C THR A 9 -4.86 13.91 -1.91
N VAL A 10 -4.13 14.55 -0.99
CA VAL A 10 -3.07 15.51 -1.34
C VAL A 10 -1.84 14.81 -1.94
N SER A 11 -1.50 13.61 -1.45
CA SER A 11 -0.31 12.88 -1.90
C SER A 11 -0.44 12.28 -3.29
N GLN A 12 -1.65 11.88 -3.68
CA GLN A 12 -1.92 11.21 -4.95
C GLN A 12 -1.31 11.90 -6.19
N PRO A 13 -1.53 13.20 -6.44
CA PRO A 13 -0.94 13.86 -7.61
C PRO A 13 0.59 13.91 -7.56
N ILE A 14 1.17 14.15 -6.37
CA ILE A 14 2.62 14.31 -6.19
C ILE A 14 3.32 12.98 -6.49
N MET A 15 2.83 11.90 -5.88
CA MET A 15 3.46 10.60 -6.02
C MET A 15 3.15 9.93 -7.36
N GLY A 16 2.01 10.24 -7.97
CA GLY A 16 1.74 9.87 -9.37
C GLY A 16 2.79 10.47 -10.31
N HIS A 17 3.01 11.79 -10.21
CA HIS A 17 4.04 12.48 -10.98
C HIS A 17 5.46 11.92 -10.70
N LEU A 18 5.76 11.61 -9.44
CA LEU A 18 7.05 11.04 -9.05
C LEU A 18 7.26 9.63 -9.65
N SER A 19 6.22 8.79 -9.63
CA SER A 19 6.24 7.43 -10.18
C SER A 19 6.46 7.45 -11.69
N ASP A 20 5.80 8.37 -12.39
CA ASP A 20 5.92 8.48 -13.85
C ASP A 20 7.30 8.99 -14.27
N ARG A 21 7.93 9.85 -13.46
CA ARG A 21 9.25 10.42 -13.76
C ARG A 21 10.43 9.52 -13.38
N PHE A 22 10.38 8.87 -12.22
CA PHE A 22 11.49 8.07 -11.68
C PHE A 22 11.33 6.56 -11.93
N GLY A 23 10.20 6.16 -12.51
CA GLY A 23 9.83 4.77 -12.74
C GLY A 23 9.01 4.20 -11.57
N ARG A 24 8.01 3.37 -11.91
CA ARG A 24 7.04 2.87 -10.92
C ARG A 24 7.70 2.17 -9.73
N MET A 25 8.74 1.36 -9.98
CA MET A 25 9.46 0.65 -8.90
C MET A 25 10.20 1.55 -7.93
N ALA A 26 10.73 2.68 -8.42
CA ALA A 26 11.47 3.62 -7.58
C ALA A 26 10.57 4.31 -6.55
N VAL A 27 9.24 4.30 -6.75
CA VAL A 27 8.26 4.82 -5.79
C VAL A 27 7.55 3.70 -5.05
N LEU A 28 7.22 2.60 -5.72
CA LEU A 28 6.46 1.49 -5.15
C LEU A 28 7.20 0.81 -4.00
N PHE A 29 8.45 0.38 -4.23
CA PHE A 29 9.23 -0.31 -3.20
C PHE A 29 9.44 0.52 -1.92
N PRO A 30 9.96 1.76 -1.97
CA PRO A 30 10.15 2.55 -0.74
C PRO A 30 8.81 2.89 -0.08
N SER A 31 7.72 3.03 -0.84
CA SER A 31 6.41 3.26 -0.25
C SER A 31 5.92 2.04 0.53
N PHE A 32 6.06 0.82 -0.01
CA PHE A 32 5.72 -0.41 0.73
C PHE A 32 6.59 -0.57 1.98
N VAL A 33 7.90 -0.34 1.89
CA VAL A 33 8.80 -0.41 3.05
C VAL A 33 8.40 0.62 4.12
N THR A 34 8.19 1.87 3.72
CA THR A 34 7.82 2.96 4.64
C THR A 34 6.48 2.68 5.29
N LEU A 35 5.49 2.21 4.53
CA LEU A 35 4.16 1.87 5.04
C LEU A 35 4.24 0.70 6.04
N GLY A 36 5.03 -0.33 5.76
CA GLY A 36 5.28 -1.43 6.69
C GLY A 36 5.92 -0.97 8.01
N LEU A 37 6.90 -0.07 7.95
CA LEU A 37 7.51 0.53 9.13
C LEU A 37 6.52 1.39 9.92
N LEU A 38 5.69 2.17 9.24
CA LEU A 38 4.66 2.99 9.89
C LEU A 38 3.57 2.13 10.56
N PHE A 39 3.20 0.99 9.97
CA PHE A 39 2.32 0.02 10.63
C PHE A 39 2.97 -0.61 11.86
N ALA A 40 4.26 -0.94 11.81
CA ALA A 40 4.97 -1.42 13.00
C ALA A 40 5.03 -0.33 14.09
N LEU A 41 5.23 0.93 13.70
CA LEU A 41 5.25 2.06 14.61
C LEU A 41 3.87 2.32 15.26
N LEU A 42 2.78 2.08 14.54
CA LEU A 42 1.41 2.10 15.07
C LEU A 42 1.23 1.13 16.25
N ALA A 43 1.94 0.01 16.27
CA ALA A 43 1.89 -0.96 17.36
C ALA A 43 2.49 -0.41 18.66
N VAL A 44 3.29 0.65 18.64
CA VAL A 44 3.94 1.22 19.84
C VAL A 44 3.65 2.71 20.03
N ALA A 45 2.93 3.34 19.11
CA ALA A 45 2.65 4.76 19.13
C ALA A 45 1.79 5.15 20.34
N ALA A 46 2.28 6.12 21.13
CA ALA A 46 1.53 6.67 22.24
C ALA A 46 0.28 7.44 21.76
N PRO A 47 -0.84 7.39 22.51
CA PRO A 47 -2.03 8.17 22.20
C PRO A 47 -1.73 9.68 22.08
N GLY A 48 -2.53 10.39 21.27
CA GLY A 48 -2.41 11.83 21.07
C GLY A 48 -1.64 12.20 19.80
N ILE A 49 -0.77 13.20 19.90
CA ILE A 49 -0.03 13.76 18.75
C ILE A 49 0.84 12.70 18.04
N PRO A 50 1.60 11.84 18.73
CA PRO A 50 2.43 10.83 18.06
C PRO A 50 1.62 9.90 17.17
N LEU A 51 0.50 9.38 17.68
CA LEU A 51 -0.43 8.56 16.90
C LEU A 51 -1.00 9.32 15.69
N GLY A 52 -1.38 10.59 15.87
CA GLY A 52 -1.87 11.44 14.79
C GLY A 52 -0.85 11.63 13.66
N LEU A 53 0.43 11.83 14.00
CA LEU A 53 1.51 11.95 13.03
C LEU A 53 1.73 10.66 12.24
N VAL A 54 1.73 9.50 12.92
CA VAL A 54 1.87 8.19 12.27
C VAL A 54 0.71 7.95 11.30
N VAL A 55 -0.53 8.22 11.74
CA VAL A 55 -1.74 8.07 10.90
C VAL A 55 -1.72 9.02 9.70
N GLY A 56 -1.27 10.27 9.89
CA GLY A 56 -1.11 11.24 8.81
C GLY A 56 -0.05 10.81 7.79
N ALA A 57 1.09 10.30 8.27
CA ALA A 57 2.14 9.77 7.42
C ALA A 57 1.66 8.55 6.62
N ILE A 58 0.92 7.63 7.24
CA ILE A 58 0.31 6.48 6.53
C ILE A 58 -0.61 6.97 5.41
N GLY A 59 -1.44 7.98 5.68
CA GLY A 59 -2.31 8.57 4.67
C GLY A 59 -1.56 9.04 3.43
N LEU A 60 -0.40 9.67 3.63
CA LEU A 60 0.44 10.15 2.53
C LEU A 60 0.88 9.00 1.58
N PHE A 61 1.10 7.79 2.07
CA PHE A 61 1.59 6.69 1.23
C PHE A 61 0.47 5.75 0.75
N PHE A 62 -0.59 5.57 1.55
CA PHE A 62 -1.57 4.50 1.34
C PHE A 62 -2.36 4.62 0.03
N TYR A 63 -2.93 5.79 -0.27
CA TYR A 63 -3.78 5.98 -1.45
C TYR A 63 -3.00 6.04 -2.76
N THR A 64 -1.77 6.52 -2.69
CA THR A 64 -0.80 6.50 -3.78
C THR A 64 -0.47 5.06 -4.19
N LEU A 65 -0.28 4.18 -3.21
CA LEU A 65 0.12 2.79 -3.44
C LEU A 65 -0.87 2.04 -4.32
N LEU A 66 -2.17 2.26 -4.10
CA LEU A 66 -3.25 1.64 -4.87
C LEU A 66 -3.15 2.00 -6.36
N ASN A 67 -3.02 3.29 -6.68
CA ASN A 67 -2.95 3.77 -8.06
C ASN A 67 -1.70 3.27 -8.78
N ILE A 68 -0.54 3.32 -8.12
CA ILE A 68 0.73 2.85 -8.72
C ILE A 68 0.71 1.32 -8.88
N THR A 69 0.13 0.58 -7.94
CA THR A 69 0.01 -0.88 -8.03
C THR A 69 -0.89 -1.30 -9.17
N VAL A 70 -2.06 -0.68 -9.30
CA VAL A 70 -2.97 -0.94 -10.44
C VAL A 70 -2.26 -0.66 -11.76
N ALA A 71 -1.59 0.49 -11.86
CA ALA A 71 -0.92 0.87 -13.08
C ALA A 71 0.30 -0.03 -13.39
N ALA A 72 1.05 -0.47 -12.37
CA ALA A 72 2.10 -1.47 -12.52
C ALA A 72 1.57 -2.82 -13.00
N THR A 73 0.41 -3.25 -12.51
CA THR A 73 -0.25 -4.47 -12.98
C THR A 73 -0.71 -4.33 -14.44
N MET A 74 -1.17 -3.14 -14.83
CA MET A 74 -1.54 -2.86 -16.22
C MET A 74 -0.33 -2.78 -17.15
N ASP A 75 0.82 -2.29 -16.69
CA ASP A 75 2.05 -2.28 -17.49
C ASP A 75 2.55 -3.69 -17.83
N VAL A 76 2.29 -4.67 -16.98
CA VAL A 76 2.61 -6.09 -17.22
C VAL A 76 1.56 -6.75 -18.13
N ALA A 77 0.33 -6.24 -18.11
CA ALA A 77 -0.72 -6.68 -19.02
C ALA A 77 -0.54 -6.06 -20.41
N GLY A 78 -0.48 -6.88 -21.46
CA GLY A 78 -0.58 -6.36 -22.82
C GLY A 78 -1.84 -5.49 -22.99
N SER A 79 -1.77 -4.48 -23.87
CA SER A 79 -2.83 -3.47 -24.06
C SER A 79 -4.22 -4.07 -24.31
N GLU A 80 -4.29 -5.24 -24.94
CA GLU A 80 -5.54 -5.95 -25.24
C GLU A 80 -6.18 -6.62 -24.02
N LEU A 81 -5.41 -6.90 -22.96
CA LEU A 81 -5.85 -7.66 -21.80
C LEU A 81 -6.03 -6.80 -20.54
N GLN A 82 -5.82 -5.49 -20.61
CA GLN A 82 -5.88 -4.61 -19.44
C GLN A 82 -7.20 -4.71 -18.67
N ALA A 83 -8.34 -4.76 -19.39
CA ALA A 83 -9.66 -4.90 -18.75
C ALA A 83 -9.79 -6.23 -17.98
N THR A 84 -9.35 -7.34 -18.57
CA THR A 84 -9.37 -8.67 -17.94
C THR A 84 -8.41 -8.74 -16.76
N THR A 85 -7.19 -8.22 -16.91
CA THR A 85 -6.21 -8.18 -15.82
C THR A 85 -6.71 -7.32 -14.66
N TYR A 86 -7.34 -6.18 -14.95
CA TYR A 86 -7.90 -5.31 -13.91
C TYR A 86 -9.07 -5.99 -13.20
N GLY A 87 -9.95 -6.65 -13.95
CA GLY A 87 -11.05 -7.46 -13.40
C GLY A 87 -10.54 -8.56 -12.48
N LEU A 88 -9.58 -9.37 -12.93
CA LEU A 88 -8.98 -10.43 -12.13
C LEU A 88 -8.29 -9.90 -10.87
N SER A 89 -7.50 -8.83 -11.01
CA SER A 89 -6.81 -8.20 -9.89
C SER A 89 -7.79 -7.67 -8.85
N SER A 90 -8.89 -7.06 -9.30
CA SER A 90 -9.95 -6.54 -8.44
C SER A 90 -10.69 -7.67 -7.72
N LEU A 91 -10.93 -8.79 -8.38
CA LEU A 91 -11.52 -9.99 -7.76
C LEU A 91 -10.61 -10.57 -6.67
N LEU A 92 -9.32 -10.73 -6.96
CA LEU A 92 -8.34 -11.19 -5.98
C LEU A 92 -8.28 -10.25 -4.77
N MET A 93 -8.22 -8.94 -5.02
CA MET A 93 -8.28 -7.92 -3.96
C MET A 93 -9.54 -8.06 -3.10
N GLN A 94 -10.71 -8.26 -3.68
CA GLN A 94 -11.95 -8.43 -2.92
C GLN A 94 -11.97 -9.73 -2.12
N ILE A 95 -11.53 -10.85 -2.70
CA ILE A 95 -11.45 -12.14 -2.00
C ILE A 95 -10.49 -12.07 -0.82
N THR A 96 -9.38 -11.34 -0.93
CA THR A 96 -8.44 -11.13 0.17
C THR A 96 -8.95 -10.11 1.19
N THR A 97 -9.53 -9.00 0.75
CA THR A 97 -9.97 -7.91 1.65
C THR A 97 -11.20 -8.28 2.45
N SER A 98 -12.14 -9.05 1.87
CA SER A 98 -13.41 -9.42 2.54
C SER A 98 -13.22 -10.15 3.88
N PRO A 99 -12.37 -11.20 4.00
CA PRO A 99 -12.16 -11.90 5.28
C PRO A 99 -11.18 -11.16 6.21
N THR A 100 -10.44 -10.16 5.72
CA THR A 100 -9.39 -9.49 6.50
C THR A 100 -9.89 -8.85 7.79
N PRO A 101 -11.03 -8.12 7.83
CA PRO A 101 -11.57 -7.57 9.08
C PRO A 101 -11.95 -8.63 10.11
N MET A 102 -12.48 -9.78 9.66
CA MET A 102 -12.83 -10.89 10.55
C MET A 102 -11.57 -11.51 11.16
N ALA A 103 -10.56 -11.79 10.33
CA ALA A 103 -9.27 -12.31 10.78
C ALA A 103 -8.57 -11.33 11.73
N ALA A 104 -8.61 -10.02 11.43
CA ALA A 104 -8.08 -8.98 12.29
C ALA A 104 -8.81 -8.93 13.64
N GLY A 105 -10.14 -8.94 13.64
CA GLY A 105 -10.94 -8.97 14.87
C GLY A 105 -10.63 -10.18 15.76
N TRP A 106 -10.52 -11.36 15.15
CA TRP A 106 -10.12 -12.58 15.86
C TRP A 106 -8.71 -12.48 16.47
N LEU A 107 -7.74 -11.96 15.70
CA LEU A 107 -6.37 -11.76 16.16
C LEU A 107 -6.30 -10.77 17.35
N ILE A 108 -7.06 -9.66 17.28
CA ILE A 108 -7.18 -8.68 18.35
C ILE A 108 -7.76 -9.31 19.61
N GLY A 109 -8.75 -10.19 19.46
CA GLY A 109 -9.40 -10.87 20.58
C GLY A 109 -8.44 -11.74 21.40
N ILE A 110 -7.38 -12.28 20.79
CA ILE A 110 -6.42 -13.17 21.45
C ILE A 110 -5.15 -12.43 21.88
N TYR A 111 -4.61 -11.57 21.00
CA TYR A 111 -3.29 -10.96 21.16
C TYR A 111 -3.33 -9.44 21.40
N GLY A 112 -4.51 -8.84 21.45
CA GLY A 112 -4.71 -7.41 21.61
C GLY A 112 -4.52 -6.60 20.32
N ILE A 113 -4.81 -5.30 20.39
CA ILE A 113 -4.88 -4.41 19.21
C ILE A 113 -3.56 -4.30 18.44
N HIS A 114 -2.43 -4.37 19.16
CA HIS A 114 -1.09 -4.24 18.60
C HIS A 114 -0.78 -5.34 17.56
N SER A 115 -1.35 -6.53 17.73
CA SER A 115 -1.15 -7.67 16.83
C SER A 115 -1.60 -7.38 15.40
N SER A 116 -2.72 -6.67 15.20
CA SER A 116 -3.20 -6.32 13.85
C SER A 116 -2.26 -5.36 13.14
N PHE A 117 -1.66 -4.42 13.87
CA PHE A 117 -0.68 -3.50 13.29
C PHE A 117 0.60 -4.22 12.90
N LEU A 118 1.07 -5.18 13.72
CA LEU A 118 2.23 -5.99 13.39
C LEU A 118 2.00 -6.94 12.21
N VAL A 119 0.82 -7.56 12.12
CA VAL A 119 0.46 -8.38 10.94
C VAL A 119 0.37 -7.52 9.69
N ALA A 120 -0.25 -6.34 9.76
CA ALA A 120 -0.28 -5.40 8.64
C ALA A 120 1.13 -4.99 8.21
N ALA A 121 2.02 -4.71 9.17
CA ALA A 121 3.42 -4.42 8.91
C ALA A 121 4.11 -5.58 8.18
N ALA A 122 3.99 -6.80 8.72
CA ALA A 122 4.61 -7.99 8.15
C ALA A 122 4.13 -8.26 6.72
N VAL A 123 2.81 -8.26 6.49
CA VAL A 123 2.23 -8.48 5.15
C VAL A 123 2.68 -7.40 4.17
N THR A 124 2.73 -6.14 4.59
CA THR A 124 3.19 -5.03 3.74
C THR A 124 4.67 -5.16 3.38
N ILE A 125 5.53 -5.52 4.34
CA ILE A 125 6.96 -5.76 4.09
C ILE A 125 7.17 -6.97 3.19
N VAL A 126 6.41 -8.06 3.38
CA VAL A 126 6.43 -9.21 2.47
C VAL A 126 6.04 -8.78 1.06
N GLY A 127 5.01 -7.93 0.92
CA GLY A 127 4.66 -7.30 -0.36
C GLY A 127 5.84 -6.54 -0.99
N ALA A 128 6.56 -5.74 -0.19
CA ALA A 128 7.77 -5.05 -0.65
C ALA A 128 8.83 -6.02 -1.19
N LEU A 129 9.06 -7.14 -0.48
CA LEU A 129 10.04 -8.16 -0.88
C LEU A 129 9.62 -8.89 -2.17
N LEU A 130 8.32 -9.15 -2.35
CA LEU A 130 7.77 -9.74 -3.57
C LEU A 130 7.92 -8.82 -4.79
N LEU A 131 8.10 -7.51 -4.58
CA LEU A 131 8.39 -6.56 -5.66
C LEU A 131 9.85 -6.68 -6.15
N LEU A 132 10.82 -7.05 -5.31
CA LEU A 132 12.24 -7.11 -5.70
C LEU A 132 12.54 -7.91 -7.00
N PRO A 133 11.96 -9.09 -7.24
CA PRO A 133 12.21 -9.84 -8.48
C PRO A 133 11.49 -9.24 -9.70
N LEU A 134 10.49 -8.37 -9.52
CA LEU A 134 9.72 -7.81 -10.62
C LEU A 134 10.51 -6.72 -11.32
N LYS A 135 10.91 -6.96 -12.57
CA LYS A 135 11.43 -5.92 -13.45
C LYS A 135 10.27 -5.10 -14.02
N LEU A 136 9.61 -4.28 -13.18
CA LEU A 136 8.64 -3.33 -13.68
C LEU A 136 9.35 -2.26 -14.53
N PHE A 137 8.71 -1.90 -15.62
CA PHE A 137 9.21 -1.05 -16.70
C PHE A 137 9.90 0.22 -16.18
N ARG A 138 11.16 0.41 -16.57
CA ARG A 138 11.83 1.72 -16.50
C ARG A 138 11.18 2.57 -17.58
N GLY A 139 10.56 3.69 -17.19
CA GLY A 139 9.88 4.61 -18.10
C GLY A 139 10.62 4.77 -19.43
N SER A 140 9.86 4.65 -20.52
CA SER A 140 10.32 4.65 -21.90
C SER A 140 11.33 5.79 -22.13
N LYS A 141 12.50 5.47 -22.67
CA LYS A 141 13.22 6.43 -23.50
C LYS A 141 12.28 6.80 -24.66
N GLY A 142 12.23 8.09 -24.98
CA GLY A 142 11.51 8.61 -26.14
C GLY A 142 12.03 8.07 -27.46
#